data_AF-A0A6C2U897-F1
#
_entry.id   AF-A0A6C2U897-F1
#
_cell.length_a   1.000
_cell.length_b   1.000
_cell.length_c   1.000
_cell.angle_alpha   90.00
_cell.angle_beta   90.00
_cell.angle_gamma   90.00
#
_symmetry.space_group_name_H-M   'P 1'
#
loop_
_entity.id
_entity.type
_entity.pdbx_description
1 polymer ?
#
loop_
_entity_poly.entity_id
_entity_poly.type
_entity_poly.pdbx_seq_one_letter_code
_entity_poly.pdbx_strand_id
1 'polypeptide(L)'
;MILRRRFTGLVIALVVCVAAASLASRKNEVTLLLVPREDRAKRIGMDIAGSQRLLLMSYAVGVDGSVSLHGWTGTEWVNVTVKKFREGAFFRTGPDSALIVEKAGVPVPDSLVPPEAWCGAVYKITTTEERPLIHLAGQYFDFKYKEWQAFAENYNLPLEAINPEGLNVSWYHKRLNEHFKKGIMVGSNDLRYWVAVRHPEAAVAEEPVAVPAEEAEETPAMELPDDPDTNPLTNAAPEAVVLGADTAQEAVVEEEPETVPANN
;
A
#
# COMPACT_ATOMS: atom_id res chain seq x y z
N MET A 1 40.81 45.04 -7.72
CA MET A 1 40.56 44.32 -6.46
C MET A 1 39.14 43.77 -6.53
N ILE A 2 39.02 42.45 -6.65
CA ILE A 2 37.89 41.57 -6.26
C ILE A 2 36.48 41.94 -6.76
N LEU A 3 35.99 41.21 -7.77
CA LEU A 3 34.63 40.66 -7.74
C LEU A 3 34.49 39.41 -8.64
N ARG A 4 34.91 38.25 -8.11
CA ARG A 4 34.48 36.92 -8.59
C ARG A 4 33.65 36.29 -7.48
N ARG A 5 32.33 36.21 -7.62
CA ARG A 5 31.49 35.34 -6.76
C ARG A 5 30.32 34.73 -7.54
N ARG A 6 30.54 33.48 -7.95
CA ARG A 6 29.67 32.29 -7.79
C ARG A 6 28.21 32.41 -8.26
N PHE A 7 27.95 32.00 -9.50
CA PHE A 7 26.64 31.60 -10.01
C PHE A 7 26.64 30.11 -10.42
N THR A 8 27.04 29.23 -9.49
CA THR A 8 26.99 27.77 -9.68
C THR A 8 26.36 27.14 -8.45
N GLY A 9 25.09 27.44 -8.21
CA GLY A 9 24.38 26.97 -7.01
C GLY A 9 22.89 26.71 -7.18
N LEU A 10 22.34 26.74 -8.42
CA LEU A 10 20.88 26.66 -8.63
C LEU A 10 20.44 25.57 -9.63
N VAL A 11 21.28 24.56 -9.92
CA VAL A 11 20.88 23.44 -10.81
C VAL A 11 20.83 22.09 -10.09
N ILE A 12 21.36 21.99 -8.86
CA ILE A 12 21.44 20.70 -8.14
C ILE A 12 20.18 20.41 -7.30
N ALA A 13 19.31 21.40 -7.05
CA ALA A 13 18.12 21.20 -6.24
C ALA A 13 16.94 20.53 -6.98
N LEU A 14 16.98 20.40 -8.32
CA LEU A 14 15.86 19.86 -9.10
C LEU A 14 15.96 18.33 -9.36
N VAL A 15 17.13 17.72 -9.16
CA VAL A 15 17.34 16.29 -9.52
C VAL A 15 17.06 15.33 -8.36
N VAL A 16 16.95 15.81 -7.11
CA VAL A 16 16.72 14.94 -5.94
C VAL A 16 15.24 14.76 -5.60
N CYS A 17 14.34 15.60 -6.14
CA CYS A 17 12.91 15.51 -5.83
C CYS A 17 12.11 14.48 -6.66
N VAL A 18 12.70 13.85 -7.68
CA VAL A 18 11.97 12.92 -8.56
C VAL A 18 11.84 11.51 -7.96
N ALA A 19 12.68 11.12 -7.00
CA ALA A 19 12.65 9.77 -6.43
C ALA A 19 11.50 9.53 -5.43
N ALA A 20 10.86 10.57 -4.89
CA ALA A 20 9.80 10.44 -3.88
C ALA A 20 8.37 10.51 -4.46
N ALA A 21 8.21 10.80 -5.75
CA ALA A 21 6.88 11.03 -6.35
C ALA A 21 6.20 9.78 -6.92
N SER A 22 6.81 8.58 -6.84
CA SER A 22 6.24 7.37 -7.47
C SER A 22 5.23 6.59 -6.62
N LEU A 23 4.89 7.09 -5.43
CA LEU A 23 3.85 6.53 -4.56
C LEU A 23 2.54 7.33 -4.72
N ALA A 24 2.07 7.49 -5.97
CA ALA A 24 0.69 7.89 -6.22
C ALA A 24 -0.25 6.81 -5.63
N SER A 25 -1.39 7.21 -5.06
CA SER A 25 -2.32 6.29 -4.39
C SER A 25 -2.81 5.18 -5.34
N ARG A 26 -2.26 3.96 -5.18
CA ARG A 26 -2.51 2.77 -6.01
C ARG A 26 -3.82 2.05 -5.64
N LYS A 27 -4.85 2.81 -5.27
CA LYS A 27 -6.02 2.28 -4.53
C LYS A 27 -6.88 1.26 -5.30
N ASN A 28 -6.73 1.20 -6.62
CA ASN A 28 -7.46 0.30 -7.52
C ASN A 28 -6.54 -0.62 -8.34
N GLU A 29 -5.25 -0.67 -8.01
CA GLU A 29 -4.25 -1.41 -8.76
C GLU A 29 -4.19 -2.86 -8.30
N VAL A 30 -4.20 -3.82 -9.24
CA VAL A 30 -3.97 -5.24 -8.93
C VAL A 30 -2.47 -5.50 -8.97
N THR A 31 -1.85 -5.68 -7.80
CA THR A 31 -0.42 -6.00 -7.72
C THR A 31 -0.19 -7.51 -7.64
N LEU A 32 0.81 -7.99 -8.37
CA LEU A 32 1.44 -9.29 -8.16
C LEU A 32 2.57 -9.18 -7.13
N LEU A 33 2.40 -9.81 -5.98
CA LEU A 33 3.45 -9.97 -4.97
C LEU A 33 4.17 -11.30 -5.18
N LEU A 34 5.46 -11.23 -5.54
CA LEU A 34 6.31 -12.39 -5.76
C LEU A 34 7.32 -12.53 -4.61
N VAL A 35 7.18 -13.58 -3.79
CA VAL A 35 8.01 -13.80 -2.59
C VAL A 35 8.87 -15.05 -2.68
N PRO A 36 10.08 -15.10 -2.08
CA PRO A 36 10.85 -16.33 -2.04
C PRO A 36 10.12 -17.37 -1.19
N ARG A 37 10.33 -18.66 -1.49
CA ARG A 37 9.69 -19.79 -0.78
C ARG A 37 10.18 -19.96 0.67
N GLU A 38 11.06 -19.11 1.15
CA GLU A 38 11.49 -19.09 2.55
C GLU A 38 10.30 -18.82 3.48
N ASP A 39 10.17 -19.58 4.56
CA ASP A 39 8.97 -19.59 5.40
C ASP A 39 8.57 -18.21 5.92
N ARG A 40 9.56 -17.39 6.33
CA ARG A 40 9.30 -16.05 6.87
C ARG A 40 8.77 -15.07 5.81
N ALA A 41 9.45 -14.94 4.67
CA ALA A 41 9.02 -14.04 3.60
C ALA A 41 7.69 -14.50 2.99
N LYS A 42 7.50 -15.81 2.85
CA LYS A 42 6.24 -16.40 2.40
C LYS A 42 5.10 -16.10 3.37
N ARG A 43 5.33 -16.22 4.68
CA ARG A 43 4.33 -15.89 5.72
C ARG A 43 3.97 -14.41 5.69
N ILE A 44 4.93 -13.51 5.60
CA ILE A 44 4.68 -12.07 5.43
C ILE A 44 3.83 -11.85 4.18
N GLY A 45 4.20 -12.45 3.04
CA GLY A 45 3.43 -12.33 1.80
C GLY A 45 1.98 -12.81 1.94
N MET A 46 1.74 -13.89 2.69
CA MET A 46 0.39 -14.39 3.00
C MET A 46 -0.39 -13.41 3.88
N ASP A 47 0.23 -12.84 4.91
CA ASP A 47 -0.42 -11.87 5.79
C ASP A 47 -0.81 -10.59 5.01
N ILE A 48 0.05 -10.13 4.10
CA ILE A 48 -0.26 -9.01 3.20
C ILE A 48 -1.42 -9.39 2.27
N ALA A 49 -1.40 -10.58 1.68
CA ALA A 49 -2.48 -11.07 0.81
C ALA A 49 -3.83 -11.24 1.55
N GLY A 50 -3.79 -11.43 2.87
CA GLY A 50 -4.98 -11.49 3.72
C GLY A 50 -5.64 -10.13 3.94
N SER A 51 -4.88 -9.03 3.85
CA SER A 51 -5.41 -7.67 4.07
C SER A 51 -5.61 -6.86 2.77
N GLN A 52 -4.90 -7.22 1.71
CA GLN A 52 -4.87 -6.49 0.44
C GLN A 52 -5.44 -7.30 -0.73
N ARG A 53 -6.00 -6.61 -1.72
CA ARG A 53 -6.41 -7.23 -3.00
C ARG A 53 -5.19 -7.39 -3.90
N LEU A 54 -4.43 -8.46 -3.70
CA LEU A 54 -3.24 -8.75 -4.51
C LEU A 54 -3.20 -10.20 -4.99
N LEU A 55 -2.38 -10.45 -6.01
CA LEU A 55 -2.05 -11.79 -6.49
C LEU A 55 -0.75 -12.22 -5.81
N LEU A 56 -0.78 -13.32 -5.05
CA LEU A 56 0.41 -13.81 -4.35
C LEU A 56 1.02 -14.99 -5.09
N MET A 57 2.33 -14.92 -5.32
CA MET A 57 3.12 -16.01 -5.87
C MET A 57 4.38 -16.23 -5.04
N SER A 58 4.79 -17.49 -4.90
CA SER A 58 6.07 -17.86 -4.31
C SER A 58 7.01 -18.44 -5.36
N TYR A 59 8.30 -18.12 -5.23
CA TYR A 59 9.33 -18.64 -6.13
C TYR A 59 10.46 -19.33 -5.36
N ALA A 60 11.09 -20.30 -6.02
CA ALA A 60 12.34 -20.89 -5.57
C ALA A 60 13.29 -20.99 -6.76
N VAL A 61 14.57 -20.69 -6.52
CA VAL A 61 15.64 -20.82 -7.52
C VAL A 61 16.55 -21.97 -7.06
N GLY A 62 16.65 -23.01 -7.87
CA GLY A 62 17.53 -24.16 -7.66
C GLY A 62 18.99 -23.80 -7.90
N VAL A 63 19.90 -24.66 -7.44
CA VAL A 63 21.35 -24.48 -7.58
C VAL A 63 21.78 -24.51 -9.06
N ASP A 64 21.02 -25.24 -9.88
CA ASP A 64 21.17 -25.33 -11.34
C ASP A 64 20.53 -24.15 -12.10
N GLY A 65 20.00 -23.15 -11.39
CA GLY A 65 19.27 -22.03 -11.97
C GLY A 65 17.83 -22.39 -12.38
N SER A 66 17.35 -23.59 -12.07
CA SER A 66 15.95 -23.95 -12.30
C SER A 66 15.03 -23.10 -11.44
N VAL A 67 13.88 -22.71 -11.99
CA VAL A 67 12.93 -21.82 -11.32
C VAL A 67 11.62 -22.56 -11.12
N SER A 68 11.12 -22.55 -9.88
CA SER A 68 9.84 -23.13 -9.50
C SER A 68 8.93 -22.04 -8.97
N LEU A 69 7.75 -21.88 -9.57
CA LEU A 69 6.73 -20.91 -9.17
C LEU A 69 5.48 -21.61 -8.65
N HIS A 70 4.90 -21.07 -7.59
CA HIS A 70 3.57 -21.45 -7.12
C HIS A 70 2.72 -20.20 -6.92
N GLY A 71 1.53 -20.17 -7.49
CA GLY A 71 0.53 -19.13 -7.22
C GLY A 71 -0.40 -19.54 -6.08
N TRP A 72 -0.79 -18.58 -5.26
CA TRP A 72 -1.80 -18.76 -4.22
C TRP A 72 -3.19 -18.51 -4.80
N THR A 73 -4.12 -19.45 -4.61
CA THR A 73 -5.51 -19.32 -5.09
C THR A 73 -6.45 -18.69 -4.07
N GLY A 74 -5.97 -18.41 -2.86
CA GLY A 74 -6.79 -18.10 -1.70
C GLY A 74 -6.96 -19.30 -0.77
N THR A 75 -6.83 -20.52 -1.28
CA THR A 75 -7.00 -21.77 -0.52
C THR A 75 -5.82 -22.72 -0.61
N GLU A 76 -5.13 -22.75 -1.76
CA GLU A 76 -4.03 -23.66 -2.00
C GLU A 76 -2.93 -23.05 -2.88
N TRP A 77 -1.76 -23.67 -2.85
CA TRP A 77 -0.63 -23.32 -3.71
C TRP A 77 -0.64 -24.18 -4.96
N VAL A 78 -0.79 -23.55 -6.13
CA VAL A 78 -0.81 -24.23 -7.43
C VAL A 78 0.48 -23.97 -8.18
N ASN A 79 1.07 -25.00 -8.78
CA ASN A 79 2.27 -24.87 -9.58
C ASN A 79 2.03 -24.06 -10.86
N VAL A 80 2.91 -23.10 -11.13
CA VAL A 80 2.89 -22.30 -12.37
C VAL A 80 4.20 -22.53 -13.10
N THR A 81 4.14 -22.90 -14.37
CA THR A 81 5.35 -23.06 -15.18
C THR A 81 5.90 -21.68 -15.55
N VAL A 82 7.22 -21.56 -15.67
CA VAL A 82 7.87 -20.30 -16.11
C VAL A 82 7.32 -19.84 -17.47
N LYS A 83 7.00 -20.78 -18.37
CA LYS A 83 6.36 -20.47 -19.67
C LYS A 83 5.01 -19.77 -19.47
N LYS A 84 4.10 -20.37 -18.69
CA LYS A 84 2.78 -19.77 -18.41
C LYS A 84 2.91 -18.42 -17.70
N PHE A 85 3.90 -18.30 -16.81
CA PHE A 85 4.20 -17.05 -16.13
C PHE A 85 4.55 -15.95 -17.14
N ARG A 86 5.51 -16.21 -18.04
CA ARG A 86 5.96 -15.24 -19.05
C ARG A 86 4.85 -14.85 -20.01
N GLU A 87 3.97 -15.78 -20.37
CA GLU A 87 2.82 -15.52 -21.25
C GLU A 87 1.69 -14.75 -20.54
N GLY A 88 1.70 -14.64 -19.21
CA GLY A 88 0.58 -14.10 -18.43
C GLY A 88 -0.69 -14.98 -18.50
N ALA A 89 -0.60 -16.18 -19.09
CA ALA A 89 -1.72 -17.03 -19.49
C ALA A 89 -2.44 -17.75 -18.34
N PHE A 90 -2.11 -17.42 -17.10
CA PHE A 90 -2.72 -17.98 -15.89
C PHE A 90 -3.58 -16.95 -15.15
N PHE A 91 -3.51 -15.68 -15.53
CA PHE A 91 -4.38 -14.63 -15.02
C PHE A 91 -5.61 -14.48 -15.90
N ARG A 92 -6.79 -14.27 -15.30
CA ARG A 92 -7.98 -13.80 -16.03
C ARG A 92 -7.84 -12.32 -16.41
N THR A 93 -7.26 -11.56 -15.50
CA THR A 93 -6.90 -10.14 -15.65
C THR A 93 -5.48 -10.01 -15.10
N GLY A 94 -4.55 -9.56 -15.95
CA GLY A 94 -3.15 -9.39 -15.55
C GLY A 94 -2.99 -8.31 -14.47
N PRO A 95 -1.94 -8.40 -13.64
CA PRO A 95 -1.64 -7.36 -12.67
C PRO A 95 -1.11 -6.09 -13.35
N ASP A 96 -1.50 -4.93 -12.84
CA ASP A 96 -0.98 -3.64 -13.29
C ASP A 96 0.50 -3.45 -12.88
N SER A 97 0.87 -4.00 -11.72
CA SER A 97 2.23 -3.98 -11.20
C SER A 97 2.68 -5.28 -10.56
N ALA A 98 3.99 -5.43 -10.42
CA ALA A 98 4.59 -6.48 -9.62
C ALA A 98 5.53 -5.90 -8.56
N LEU A 99 5.45 -6.46 -7.35
CA LEU A 99 6.41 -6.26 -6.27
C LEU A 99 7.14 -7.58 -6.03
N ILE A 100 8.44 -7.60 -6.30
CA ILE A 100 9.27 -8.81 -6.16
C ILE A 100 10.16 -8.68 -4.93
N VAL A 101 10.03 -9.61 -4.00
CA VAL A 101 10.91 -9.68 -2.83
C VAL A 101 12.09 -10.57 -3.21
N GLU A 102 13.31 -10.06 -3.06
CA GLU A 102 14.55 -10.80 -3.30
C GLU A 102 15.25 -11.13 -1.99
N LYS A 103 15.98 -12.25 -1.98
CA LYS A 103 16.89 -12.54 -0.88
C LYS A 103 18.08 -11.60 -0.93
N ALA A 104 18.54 -11.13 0.23
CA ALA A 104 19.69 -10.24 0.33
C ALA A 104 20.92 -10.82 -0.40
N GLY A 105 21.43 -10.07 -1.38
CA GLY A 105 22.61 -10.45 -2.17
C GLY A 105 22.36 -11.52 -3.24
N VAL A 106 21.12 -11.99 -3.43
CA VAL A 106 20.77 -13.01 -4.45
C VAL A 106 19.67 -12.44 -5.35
N PRO A 107 20.04 -11.85 -6.50
CA PRO A 107 19.06 -11.27 -7.42
C PRO A 107 18.17 -12.34 -8.03
N VAL A 108 16.91 -12.01 -8.31
CA VAL A 108 16.04 -12.95 -9.04
C VAL A 108 16.48 -13.06 -10.50
N PRO A 109 16.40 -14.26 -11.11
CA PRO A 109 16.60 -14.42 -12.54
C PRO A 109 15.63 -13.57 -13.36
N ASP A 110 16.06 -13.06 -14.52
CA ASP A 110 15.23 -12.24 -15.42
C ASP A 110 13.96 -12.96 -15.91
N SER A 111 13.95 -14.29 -15.87
CA SER A 111 12.77 -15.11 -16.17
C SER A 111 11.62 -14.90 -15.18
N LEU A 112 11.92 -14.39 -13.98
CA LEU A 112 10.94 -14.04 -12.95
C LEU A 112 10.49 -12.59 -12.98
N VAL A 113 11.17 -11.75 -13.76
CA VAL A 113 10.68 -10.39 -14.01
C VAL A 113 9.53 -10.49 -15.02
N PRO A 114 8.32 -10.00 -14.70
CA PRO A 114 7.19 -10.10 -15.61
C PRO A 114 7.42 -9.24 -16.86
N PRO A 115 7.06 -9.74 -18.06
CA PRO A 115 7.10 -8.95 -19.29
C PRO A 115 6.20 -7.71 -19.24
N GLU A 116 6.63 -6.68 -19.96
CA GLU A 116 5.91 -5.42 -20.14
C GLU A 116 4.51 -5.61 -20.72
N ALA A 117 4.37 -6.59 -21.61
CA ALA A 117 3.14 -6.84 -22.34
C ALA A 117 1.91 -7.08 -21.45
N TRP A 118 2.11 -7.49 -20.20
CA TRP A 118 1.02 -7.69 -19.24
C TRP A 118 1.28 -7.09 -17.85
N CYS A 119 2.45 -6.51 -17.59
CA CYS A 119 2.77 -5.87 -16.32
C CYS A 119 3.59 -4.60 -16.56
N GLY A 120 2.94 -3.44 -16.42
CA GLY A 120 3.50 -2.14 -16.78
C GLY A 120 4.48 -1.57 -15.74
N ALA A 121 4.42 -2.03 -14.50
CA ALA A 121 5.30 -1.55 -13.44
C ALA A 121 5.91 -2.69 -12.62
N VAL A 122 7.20 -2.61 -12.32
CA VAL A 122 7.91 -3.64 -11.56
C VAL A 122 8.82 -2.99 -10.53
N TYR A 123 8.66 -3.41 -9.28
CA TYR A 123 9.43 -2.97 -8.13
C TYR A 123 10.05 -4.17 -7.43
N LYS A 124 11.15 -3.93 -6.72
CA LYS A 124 11.86 -4.95 -5.95
C LYS A 124 12.14 -4.47 -4.53
N ILE A 125 12.01 -5.39 -3.58
CA ILE A 125 12.53 -5.26 -2.21
C ILE A 125 13.66 -6.27 -2.07
N THR A 126 14.91 -5.81 -1.95
CA THR A 126 16.12 -6.65 -2.00
C THR A 126 16.51 -7.26 -0.65
N THR A 127 15.53 -7.46 0.23
CA THR A 127 15.72 -8.06 1.56
C THR A 127 14.51 -8.92 1.95
N THR A 128 14.77 -9.97 2.71
CA THR A 128 13.76 -10.81 3.39
C THR A 128 13.71 -10.58 4.90
N GLU A 129 14.48 -9.61 5.41
CA GLU A 129 14.40 -9.21 6.82
C GLU A 129 13.01 -8.62 7.12
N GLU A 130 12.38 -9.09 8.21
CA GLU A 130 10.97 -8.85 8.49
C GLU A 130 10.63 -7.36 8.60
N ARG A 131 11.40 -6.61 9.39
CA ARG A 131 11.15 -5.19 9.64
C ARG A 131 11.22 -4.32 8.36
N PRO A 132 12.33 -4.30 7.58
CA PRO A 132 12.36 -3.52 6.34
C PRO A 132 11.37 -4.02 5.29
N LEU A 133 11.12 -5.34 5.22
CA LEU A 133 10.14 -5.89 4.28
C LEU A 133 8.72 -5.39 4.59
N ILE A 134 8.29 -5.48 5.85
CA ILE A 134 6.96 -4.99 6.29
C ILE A 134 6.87 -3.48 6.08
N HIS A 135 7.91 -2.73 6.43
CA HIS A 135 7.96 -1.28 6.25
C HIS A 135 7.78 -0.86 4.77
N LEU A 136 8.60 -1.40 3.88
CA LEU A 136 8.55 -1.07 2.45
C LEU A 136 7.28 -1.57 1.78
N ALA A 137 6.82 -2.77 2.12
CA ALA A 137 5.55 -3.29 1.63
C ALA A 137 4.38 -2.43 2.10
N GLY A 138 4.36 -2.03 3.37
CA GLY A 138 3.28 -1.19 3.90
C GLY A 138 3.29 0.23 3.34
N GLN A 139 4.47 0.78 3.00
CA GLN A 139 4.57 2.02 2.21
C GLN A 139 3.99 1.82 0.80
N TYR A 140 4.36 0.73 0.13
CA TYR A 140 3.91 0.44 -1.22
C TYR A 140 2.39 0.19 -1.33
N PHE A 141 1.84 -0.58 -0.39
CA PHE A 141 0.41 -0.91 -0.33
C PHE A 141 -0.43 0.12 0.46
N ASP A 142 0.17 1.23 0.91
CA ASP A 142 -0.51 2.30 1.66
C ASP A 142 -1.29 1.77 2.88
N PHE A 143 -0.63 0.96 3.71
CA PHE A 143 -1.22 0.32 4.89
C PHE A 143 -1.92 1.32 5.80
N LYS A 144 -3.13 0.97 6.22
CA LYS A 144 -3.92 1.71 7.19
C LYS A 144 -3.40 1.41 8.60
N TYR A 145 -3.72 2.27 9.58
CA TYR A 145 -3.28 2.10 10.96
C TYR A 145 -3.54 0.69 11.53
N LYS A 146 -4.73 0.12 11.26
CA LYS A 146 -5.08 -1.24 11.72
C LYS A 146 -4.16 -2.32 11.15
N GLU A 147 -3.70 -2.14 9.92
CA GLU A 147 -2.79 -3.08 9.27
C GLU A 147 -1.40 -2.97 9.87
N TRP A 148 -0.89 -1.75 10.04
CA TRP A 148 0.36 -1.52 10.75
C TRP A 148 0.34 -2.12 12.16
N GLN A 149 -0.76 -1.94 12.89
CA GLN A 149 -0.94 -2.53 14.22
C GLN A 149 -0.94 -4.06 14.17
N ALA A 150 -1.68 -4.67 13.24
CA ALA A 150 -1.72 -6.12 13.08
C ALA A 150 -0.32 -6.69 12.77
N PHE A 151 0.46 -6.05 11.90
CA PHE A 151 1.84 -6.48 11.62
C PHE A 151 2.77 -6.27 12.82
N ALA A 152 2.64 -5.16 13.57
CA ALA A 152 3.40 -4.94 14.79
C ALA A 152 3.15 -6.06 15.82
N GLU A 153 1.89 -6.43 16.02
CA GLU A 153 1.48 -7.48 16.94
C GLU A 153 1.93 -8.88 16.46
N ASN A 154 1.64 -9.24 15.20
CA ASN A 154 1.94 -10.56 14.64
C ASN A 154 3.44 -10.89 14.61
N TYR A 155 4.29 -9.86 14.45
CA TYR A 155 5.74 -10.01 14.34
C TYR A 155 6.49 -9.54 15.58
N ASN A 156 5.78 -9.14 16.64
CA ASN A 156 6.36 -8.61 17.88
C ASN A 156 7.39 -7.48 17.62
N LEU A 157 7.02 -6.54 16.76
CA LEU A 157 7.81 -5.37 16.40
C LEU A 157 7.13 -4.09 16.92
N PRO A 158 7.87 -3.10 17.43
CA PRO A 158 7.27 -1.83 17.80
C PRO A 158 6.75 -1.12 16.55
N LEU A 159 5.56 -0.51 16.66
CA LEU A 159 4.90 0.16 15.55
C LEU A 159 5.81 1.23 14.90
N GLU A 160 6.57 1.94 15.73
CA GLU A 160 7.50 2.99 15.30
C GLU A 160 8.71 2.45 14.51
N ALA A 161 9.03 1.16 14.62
CA ALA A 161 10.13 0.56 13.85
C ALA A 161 9.71 0.12 12.44
N ILE A 162 8.44 -0.23 12.25
CA ILE A 162 7.88 -0.63 10.95
C ILE A 162 7.16 0.54 10.26
N ASN A 163 6.73 1.55 11.00
CA ASN A 163 6.12 2.78 10.49
C ASN A 163 6.71 4.03 11.18
N PRO A 164 8.00 4.33 10.98
CA PRO A 164 8.70 5.43 11.64
C PRO A 164 8.18 6.82 11.23
N GLU A 165 7.64 6.96 10.02
CA GLU A 165 7.04 8.22 9.57
C GLU A 165 5.62 8.40 10.09
N GLY A 166 5.03 7.37 10.73
CA GLY A 166 3.65 7.40 11.21
C GLY A 166 2.63 7.57 10.08
N LEU A 167 2.89 6.95 8.93
CA LEU A 167 1.99 6.95 7.78
C LEU A 167 0.63 6.40 8.17
N ASN A 168 -0.43 7.10 7.75
CA ASN A 168 -1.82 6.73 8.04
C ASN A 168 -2.16 6.55 9.53
N VAL A 169 -1.39 7.17 10.43
CA VAL A 169 -1.67 7.20 11.88
C VAL A 169 -2.31 8.54 12.24
N SER A 170 -3.61 8.55 12.54
CA SER A 170 -4.31 9.75 12.99
C SER A 170 -3.77 10.27 14.32
N TRP A 171 -3.87 11.58 14.53
CA TRP A 171 -3.34 12.25 15.72
C TRP A 171 -3.87 11.70 17.06
N TYR A 172 -5.11 11.21 17.09
CA TYR A 172 -5.76 10.65 18.28
C TYR A 172 -5.32 9.21 18.61
N HIS A 173 -4.57 8.55 17.71
CA HIS A 173 -3.93 7.26 18.00
C HIS A 173 -2.58 7.40 18.72
N LYS A 174 -2.06 8.63 18.84
CA LYS A 174 -0.83 8.95 19.60
C LYS A 174 -1.18 9.70 20.88
N ARG A 175 -0.48 9.42 21.97
CA ARG A 175 -0.66 10.17 23.21
C ARG A 175 -0.11 11.59 23.05
N LEU A 176 -0.72 12.57 23.72
CA LEU A 176 -0.34 14.00 23.59
C LEU A 176 1.17 14.24 23.81
N ASN A 177 1.77 13.51 24.73
CA ASN A 177 3.21 13.58 25.04
C ASN A 177 4.13 12.97 23.97
N GLU A 178 3.63 12.08 23.12
CA GLU A 178 4.38 11.47 22.01
C GLU A 178 4.50 12.42 20.82
N HIS A 179 3.53 13.31 20.62
CA HIS A 179 3.60 14.37 19.60
C HIS A 179 4.75 15.35 19.82
N PHE A 180 5.18 15.54 21.06
CA PHE A 180 6.29 16.45 21.42
C PHE A 180 7.65 15.76 21.45
N LYS A 181 7.71 14.43 21.44
CA LYS A 181 8.97 13.71 21.31
C LYS A 181 9.38 13.78 19.85
N LYS A 182 10.42 14.56 19.55
CA LYS A 182 11.24 14.31 18.35
C LYS A 182 11.83 12.92 18.52
N GLY A 183 11.14 11.91 18.02
CA GLY A 183 11.65 10.55 17.98
C GLY A 183 13.04 10.60 17.37
N ILE A 184 13.95 9.79 17.89
CA ILE A 184 15.11 9.40 17.11
C ILE A 184 14.51 8.80 15.84
N MET A 185 14.52 9.57 14.75
CA MET A 185 14.25 9.01 13.44
C MET A 185 15.30 7.92 13.31
N VAL A 186 14.90 6.68 13.53
CA VAL A 186 15.59 5.55 12.92
C VAL A 186 15.39 5.85 11.45
N GLY A 187 16.33 6.62 10.88
CA GLY A 187 16.29 7.03 9.51
C GLY A 187 16.34 5.74 8.73
N SER A 188 15.17 5.28 8.30
CA SER A 188 14.98 4.03 7.61
C SER A 188 15.74 4.12 6.31
N ASN A 189 17.01 3.73 6.36
CA ASN A 189 17.82 3.44 5.19
C ASN A 189 17.26 2.20 4.43
N ASP A 190 15.99 1.88 4.61
CA ASP A 190 15.31 0.76 4.00
C ASP A 190 15.08 1.00 2.53
N LEU A 191 15.03 2.27 2.11
CA LEU A 191 15.06 2.64 0.70
C LEU A 191 16.31 2.09 -0.02
N ARG A 192 17.39 1.73 0.69
CA ARG A 192 18.52 0.99 0.10
C ARG A 192 18.12 -0.38 -0.47
N TYR A 193 17.04 -0.96 0.06
CA TYR A 193 16.49 -2.22 -0.40
C TYR A 193 15.42 -2.02 -1.46
N TRP A 194 14.99 -0.79 -1.74
CA TRP A 194 13.99 -0.49 -2.76
C TRP A 194 14.65 -0.29 -4.12
N VAL A 195 14.18 -1.03 -5.13
CA VAL A 195 14.65 -0.88 -6.50
C VAL A 195 13.46 -0.81 -7.45
N ALA A 196 13.34 0.29 -8.18
CA ALA A 196 12.37 0.41 -9.27
C ALA A 196 13.00 -0.16 -10.55
N VAL A 197 12.41 -1.24 -11.08
CA VAL A 197 12.86 -1.89 -12.31
C VAL A 197 12.19 -1.25 -13.52
N ARG A 198 10.88 -0.97 -13.40
CA ARG A 198 10.05 -0.39 -14.46
C ARG A 198 8.97 0.48 -13.81
N HIS A 199 8.89 1.73 -14.22
CA HIS A 199 7.76 2.59 -13.86
C HIS A 199 6.70 2.52 -14.97
N PRO A 200 5.40 2.66 -14.63
CA PRO A 200 4.40 2.81 -15.65
C PRO A 200 4.74 4.10 -16.41
N GLU A 201 4.88 4.00 -17.73
CA GLU A 201 5.01 5.18 -18.57
C GLU A 201 3.76 6.02 -18.31
N ALA A 202 3.95 7.21 -17.72
CA ALA A 202 2.85 8.13 -17.53
C ALA A 202 2.29 8.39 -18.91
N ALA A 203 1.06 7.93 -19.16
CA ALA A 203 0.34 8.28 -20.38
C ALA A 203 0.46 9.79 -20.51
N VAL A 204 1.26 10.22 -21.50
CA VAL A 204 1.46 11.63 -21.78
C VAL A 204 0.06 12.18 -21.96
N ALA A 205 -0.40 13.01 -21.03
CA ALA A 205 -1.67 13.69 -21.16
C ALA A 205 -1.58 14.44 -22.49
N GLU A 206 -2.30 13.95 -23.50
CA GLU A 206 -2.43 14.67 -24.76
C GLU A 206 -2.98 16.04 -24.38
N GLU A 207 -2.14 17.07 -24.54
CA GLU A 207 -2.57 18.45 -24.32
C GLU A 207 -3.83 18.66 -25.19
N PRO A 208 -4.95 19.14 -24.62
CA PRO A 208 -6.15 19.36 -25.41
C PRO A 208 -5.80 20.35 -26.52
N VAL A 209 -5.83 19.87 -27.76
CA VAL A 209 -5.75 20.72 -28.95
C VAL A 209 -6.87 21.74 -28.81
N ALA A 210 -6.49 23.00 -28.56
CA ALA A 210 -7.42 24.11 -28.44
C ALA A 210 -8.18 24.24 -29.75
N VAL A 211 -9.42 23.76 -29.77
CA VAL A 211 -10.37 24.09 -30.82
C VAL A 211 -10.70 25.58 -30.64
N PRO A 212 -10.50 26.45 -31.66
CA PRO A 212 -10.88 27.85 -31.56
C PRO A 212 -12.38 27.93 -31.32
N ALA A 213 -12.79 28.53 -30.20
CA ALA A 213 -14.17 28.82 -29.89
C ALA A 213 -14.70 29.83 -30.90
N GLU A 214 -15.63 29.39 -31.74
CA GLU A 214 -16.40 30.24 -32.63
C GLU A 214 -17.40 31.06 -31.80
N GLU A 215 -17.40 32.35 -32.10
CA GLU A 215 -18.10 33.47 -31.48
C GLU A 215 -19.62 33.27 -31.52
N ALA A 216 -20.27 33.22 -30.35
CA ALA A 216 -21.72 33.18 -30.24
C ALA A 216 -22.23 34.50 -29.62
N GLU A 217 -23.08 35.17 -30.40
CA GLU A 217 -23.67 36.49 -30.16
C GLU A 217 -24.42 36.65 -28.84
N GLU A 218 -24.31 37.86 -28.27
CA GLU A 218 -25.10 38.40 -27.16
C GLU A 218 -26.60 38.48 -27.48
N THR A 219 -27.45 38.17 -26.48
CA THR A 219 -28.71 38.91 -26.28
C THR A 219 -28.96 39.15 -24.78
N PRO A 220 -29.66 40.24 -24.40
CA PRO A 220 -29.43 40.90 -23.12
C PRO A 220 -30.39 40.50 -21.99
N ALA A 221 -29.83 40.64 -20.78
CA ALA A 221 -30.39 41.02 -19.47
C ALA A 221 -31.90 40.92 -19.21
N MET A 222 -32.24 40.21 -18.13
CA MET A 222 -33.38 40.54 -17.29
C MET A 222 -32.92 40.54 -15.82
N GLU A 223 -33.13 41.68 -15.17
CA GLU A 223 -32.65 42.05 -13.83
C GLU A 223 -33.31 41.27 -12.68
N LEU A 224 -32.57 41.29 -11.56
CA LEU A 224 -32.83 40.79 -10.21
C LEU A 224 -34.16 41.28 -9.59
N PRO A 225 -34.55 40.68 -8.45
CA PRO A 225 -34.27 41.44 -7.23
C PRO A 225 -33.61 40.61 -6.12
N ASP A 226 -32.66 41.30 -5.46
CA ASP A 226 -32.08 40.98 -4.16
C ASP A 226 -33.14 41.02 -3.03
N ASP A 227 -32.99 40.15 -2.04
CA ASP A 227 -32.95 40.57 -0.63
C ASP A 227 -32.44 39.41 0.27
N PRO A 228 -31.93 39.71 1.48
CA PRO A 228 -30.75 39.08 2.07
C PRO A 228 -31.13 38.35 3.38
N ASP A 229 -30.10 37.84 4.07
CA ASP A 229 -30.12 37.38 5.46
C ASP A 229 -30.91 36.08 5.75
N THR A 230 -30.17 34.99 5.94
CA THR A 230 -29.80 34.53 7.30
C THR A 230 -29.00 33.22 7.30
N ASN A 231 -27.70 33.38 7.57
CA ASN A 231 -26.81 32.56 8.42
C ASN A 231 -26.91 31.00 8.44
N PRO A 232 -25.86 30.27 8.02
CA PRO A 232 -25.82 28.79 7.97
C PRO A 232 -25.29 28.12 9.25
N LEU A 233 -25.76 28.50 10.44
CA LEU A 233 -25.34 27.89 11.71
C LEU A 233 -26.46 27.88 12.76
N THR A 234 -27.38 26.92 12.66
CA THR A 234 -28.15 26.45 13.82
C THR A 234 -28.30 24.93 13.77
N ASN A 235 -27.53 24.26 14.62
CA ASN A 235 -27.76 22.89 15.05
C ASN A 235 -29.15 22.81 15.71
N ALA A 236 -30.11 22.17 15.05
CA ALA A 236 -31.32 21.70 15.70
C ALA A 236 -31.20 20.18 15.86
N ALA A 237 -30.95 19.75 17.10
CA ALA A 237 -31.07 18.36 17.50
C ALA A 237 -32.56 17.95 17.46
N PRO A 238 -32.92 16.76 16.96
CA PRO A 238 -34.25 16.22 17.21
C PRO A 238 -34.33 15.67 18.64
N GLU A 239 -35.22 16.27 19.43
CA GLU A 239 -35.74 15.71 20.69
C GLU A 239 -36.58 14.45 20.43
N ALA A 240 -36.66 13.63 21.47
CA ALA A 240 -36.98 12.22 21.49
C ALA A 240 -38.42 11.82 21.12
N VAL A 241 -38.56 10.58 20.63
CA VAL A 241 -39.79 9.78 20.83
C VAL A 241 -39.46 8.67 21.82
N VAL A 242 -40.11 8.74 22.99
CA VAL A 242 -40.17 7.71 24.02
C VAL A 242 -41.43 6.89 23.81
N LEU A 243 -41.31 5.57 23.69
CA LEU A 243 -42.30 4.55 24.07
C LEU A 243 -41.46 3.34 24.55
N GLY A 244 -41.29 3.13 25.86
CA GLY A 244 -42.22 2.38 26.72
C GLY A 244 -41.83 0.89 26.68
N ALA A 245 -40.92 0.42 27.53
CA ALA A 245 -41.14 -0.12 28.89
C ALA A 245 -41.52 -1.60 28.90
N ASP A 246 -40.99 -2.29 29.92
CA ASP A 246 -41.25 -3.66 30.38
C ASP A 246 -40.58 -4.82 29.61
N THR A 247 -39.81 -5.72 30.22
CA THR A 247 -39.47 -5.95 31.64
C THR A 247 -38.29 -6.93 31.70
N ALA A 248 -37.43 -6.77 32.72
CA ALA A 248 -36.94 -7.81 33.66
C ALA A 248 -36.70 -9.25 33.12
N GLN A 249 -35.61 -9.95 33.42
CA GLN A 249 -34.87 -10.01 34.68
C GLN A 249 -33.65 -10.95 34.52
N GLU A 250 -32.62 -10.73 35.36
CA GLU A 250 -31.84 -11.71 36.17
C GLU A 250 -31.65 -13.15 35.66
N ALA A 251 -30.55 -13.85 35.87
CA ALA A 251 -29.27 -13.65 36.55
C ALA A 251 -28.43 -14.91 36.27
N VAL A 252 -27.10 -14.75 36.30
CA VAL A 252 -26.06 -15.61 36.93
C VAL A 252 -26.27 -17.14 36.94
N VAL A 253 -25.25 -17.91 36.52
CA VAL A 253 -24.55 -18.95 37.32
C VAL A 253 -23.43 -19.61 36.49
N GLU A 254 -22.28 -19.78 37.15
CA GLU A 254 -21.07 -20.53 36.77
C GLU A 254 -21.33 -22.04 36.60
N GLU A 255 -20.56 -22.74 35.74
CA GLU A 255 -19.59 -23.77 36.15
C GLU A 255 -19.06 -24.61 34.96
N GLU A 256 -17.76 -24.91 35.11
CA GLU A 256 -16.79 -25.86 34.54
C GLU A 256 -17.14 -27.06 33.62
N PRO A 257 -16.09 -27.67 32.99
CA PRO A 257 -16.19 -28.50 31.78
C PRO A 257 -16.40 -29.99 32.06
N GLU A 258 -17.06 -30.68 31.12
CA GLU A 258 -17.17 -32.13 31.13
C GLU A 258 -16.31 -32.78 30.02
N THR A 259 -15.65 -33.84 30.45
CA THR A 259 -14.59 -34.63 29.82
C THR A 259 -15.05 -35.47 28.62
N VAL A 260 -14.17 -35.61 27.62
CA VAL A 260 -14.27 -36.60 26.54
C VAL A 260 -13.58 -37.90 26.98
N PRO A 261 -14.24 -39.08 26.96
CA PRO A 261 -13.53 -40.35 27.03
C PRO A 261 -13.04 -40.79 25.64
N ALA A 262 -11.82 -41.31 25.63
CA ALA A 262 -11.16 -41.95 24.51
C ALA A 262 -11.86 -43.27 24.12
N ASN A 263 -12.02 -43.51 22.81
CA ASN A 263 -12.34 -44.84 22.29
C ASN A 263 -11.05 -45.51 21.81
N ASN A 264 -10.77 -46.66 22.41
CA ASN A 264 -9.94 -47.74 21.92
C ASN A 264 -10.82 -49.00 21.96
#